data_AF-A0A2G9XPA5-F1
#
_entry.id   AF-A0A2G9XPA5-F1
#
_cell.length_a   1.000
_cell.length_b   1.000
_cell.length_c   1.000
_cell.angle_alpha   90.00
_cell.angle_beta   90.00
_cell.angle_gamma   90.00
#
_symmetry.space_group_name_H-M   'P 1'
#
loop_
_entity.id
_entity.type
_entity.pdbx_description
1 polymer ?
#
loop_
_entity_poly.entity_id
_entity_poly.type
_entity_poly.pdbx_seq_one_letter_code
_entity_poly.pdbx_strand_id
1 'polypeptide(L)' 'PVIDRIEVVTRGRVRRSRLYYLRNLRGKKARIKELRKTA' A
#
# COMPACT_ATOMS: atom_id res chain seq x y z
N PRO A 1 2.81 -24.58 -5.67
CA PRO A 1 3.75 -23.46 -5.43
C PRO A 1 4.09 -22.74 -6.75
N VAL A 2 3.42 -21.61 -7.03
CA VAL A 2 3.49 -20.92 -8.34
C VAL A 2 4.34 -19.64 -8.28
N ILE A 3 4.63 -19.11 -7.08
CA ILE A 3 5.34 -17.84 -6.91
C ILE A 3 6.80 -18.13 -6.56
N ASP A 4 7.71 -17.52 -7.33
CA ASP A 4 9.16 -17.65 -7.19
C ASP A 4 9.75 -16.61 -6.21
N ARG A 5 9.48 -15.31 -6.44
CA ARG A 5 10.00 -14.21 -5.62
C ARG A 5 9.03 -13.03 -5.55
N ILE A 6 8.99 -12.35 -4.39
CA ILE A 6 8.20 -11.12 -4.18
C ILE A 6 9.16 -9.98 -3.86
N GLU A 7 9.08 -8.89 -4.63
CA GLU A 7 9.86 -7.68 -4.40
C GLU A 7 8.96 -6.53 -3.95
N VAL A 8 9.39 -5.84 -2.90
CA VAL A 8 8.64 -4.71 -2.34
C VAL A 8 9.01 -3.45 -3.11
N VAL A 9 8.11 -2.98 -3.96
CA VAL A 9 8.31 -1.76 -4.77
C VAL A 9 8.20 -0.49 -3.92
N THR A 10 7.16 -0.38 -3.09
CA THR A 10 6.93 0.79 -2.24
C THR A 10 6.37 0.40 -0.87
N ARG A 11 6.65 1.23 0.14
CA ARG A 11 6.08 1.10 1.49
C ARG A 11 5.16 2.28 1.76
N GLY A 12 3.86 2.02 1.92
CA GLY A 12 2.86 3.04 2.26
C GLY A 12 2.61 3.13 3.76
N ARG A 13 2.34 4.33 4.27
CA ARG A 13 1.89 4.51 5.66
C ARG A 13 0.37 4.37 5.74
N VAL A 14 -0.10 3.34 6.44
CA VAL A 14 -1.53 3.09 6.68
C VAL A 14 -1.83 2.97 8.17
N ARG A 15 -3.07 3.27 8.57
CA ARG A 15 -3.52 3.18 9.98
C ARG A 15 -4.27 1.90 10.28
N ARG A 16 -4.93 1.30 9.27
CA ARG A 16 -5.73 0.08 9.41
C ARG A 16 -4.93 -1.10 8.87
N SER A 17 -5.04 -2.26 9.54
CA SER A 17 -4.42 -3.52 9.09
C SER A 17 -5.04 -4.04 7.79
N ARG A 18 -6.35 -3.82 7.60
CA ARG A 18 -7.10 -4.17 6.38
C ARG A 18 -7.52 -2.93 5.61
N LEU A 19 -7.19 -2.87 4.32
CA LEU A 19 -7.41 -1.71 3.45
C LEU A 19 -8.71 -1.79 2.64
N TYR A 20 -9.78 -2.31 3.23
CA TYR A 20 -11.06 -2.44 2.51
C TYR A 20 -11.67 -1.10 2.11
N TYR A 21 -11.33 -0.02 2.82
CA TYR A 21 -11.75 1.32 2.46
C TYR A 21 -11.24 1.75 1.07
N LEU A 22 -10.13 1.18 0.59
CA LEU A 22 -9.62 1.45 -0.76
C LEU A 22 -10.52 0.90 -1.85
N ARG A 23 -11.35 -0.12 -1.57
CA ARG A 23 -12.24 -0.74 -2.58
C ARG A 23 -13.29 0.25 -3.11
N ASN A 24 -13.70 1.20 -2.27
CA ASN A 24 -14.71 2.20 -2.62
C ASN A 24 -14.08 3.53 -3.10
N LEU A 25 -12.76 3.70 -2.99
CA LEU A 25 -12.04 4.91 -3.40
C LEU A 25 -11.44 4.72 -4.79
N ARG A 26 -11.45 5.77 -5.61
CA ARG A 26 -10.88 5.75 -6.96
C ARG A 26 -10.05 7.01 -7.26
N GLY A 27 -9.17 6.90 -8.24
CA GLY A 27 -8.31 7.99 -8.71
C GLY A 27 -7.38 8.53 -7.62
N LYS A 28 -7.21 9.85 -7.59
CA LYS A 28 -6.32 10.54 -6.63
C LYS A 28 -6.66 10.23 -5.16
N LYS A 29 -7.92 9.91 -4.85
CA LYS A 29 -8.39 9.61 -3.49
C LYS A 29 -7.91 8.25 -2.97
N ALA A 30 -7.60 7.30 -3.85
CA ALA A 30 -7.11 5.97 -3.45
C ALA A 30 -5.60 5.94 -3.21
N ARG A 31 -4.87 7.01 -3.55
CA ARG A 31 -3.40 7.03 -3.44
C ARG A 31 -2.98 7.09 -1.97
N ILE A 32 -2.23 6.08 -1.54
CA ILE A 32 -1.64 6.01 -0.19
C ILE A 32 -0.35 6.84 -0.18
N LYS A 33 -0.14 7.57 0.91
CA LYS A 33 1.12 8.31 1.11
C LYS A 33 2.25 7.33 1.41
N GLU A 34 3.40 7.54 0.78
CA GLU A 34 4.59 6.77 1.09
C GLU A 34 5.02 6.97 2.54
N LEU A 35 5.55 5.89 3.12
CA LEU A 35 6.17 5.94 4.42
C LEU A 35 7.48 6.70 4.25
N ARG A 36 7.55 7.93 4.79
CA ARG A 36 8.82 8.63 4.91
C ARG A 36 9.76 7.72 5.70
N LYS A 37 10.82 7.25 5.04
CA LYS A 37 11.97 6.69 5.73
C LYS A 37 12.65 7.87 6.40
N THR A 38 12.29 8.14 7.65
CA THR A 38 13.16 8.93 8.51
C THR A 38 14.42 8.10 8.70
N ALA A 39 15.54 8.61 8.18
CA ALA A 39 16.87 8.12 8.53
C ALA A 39 17.18 8.48 9.98
#